data_AF-A0A6L4WUB6-F1
#
_entry.id   AF-A0A6L4WUB6-F1
#
_cell.length_a   1.000
_cell.length_b   1.000
_cell.length_c   1.000
_cell.angle_alpha   90.00
_cell.angle_beta   90.00
_cell.angle_gamma   90.00
#
_symmetry.space_group_name_H-M   'P 1'
#
loop_
_entity.id
_entity.type
_entity.pdbx_description
1 polymer ?
#
loop_
_entity_poly.entity_id
_entity_poly.type
_entity_poly.pdbx_seq_one_letter_code
_entity_poly.pdbx_strand_id
1 'polypeptide(L)'
;MKSFLIGIFIVIGAIFFTACATKNVSNLKDITTGYYHGEVVVKENIQRAWDNQDKKLLSLEEFWRTYAKRNGGLTWGQSKTYPPYNDVKEYDLFMVEVDSGICLMEFYHDRWRRANDVRRWDDKFNQYSACKDVFN
;
A
#
# COMPACT_ATOMS: atom_id res chain seq x y z
N MET A 1 -33.55 -37.22 -47.18
CA MET A 1 -33.94 -38.50 -46.55
C MET A 1 -33.09 -38.73 -45.32
N LYS A 2 -33.75 -39.02 -44.18
CA LYS A 2 -33.21 -39.41 -42.85
C LYS A 2 -32.45 -38.28 -42.12
N SER A 3 -33.05 -37.51 -41.22
CA SER A 3 -33.70 -37.86 -39.93
C SER A 3 -32.81 -38.70 -39.02
N PHE A 4 -32.22 -38.07 -38.00
CA PHE A 4 -32.09 -38.68 -36.68
C PHE A 4 -32.06 -37.58 -35.60
N LEU A 5 -33.15 -37.52 -34.84
CA LEU A 5 -33.25 -36.86 -33.54
C LEU A 5 -32.36 -37.61 -32.55
N ILE A 6 -31.66 -36.89 -31.67
CA ILE A 6 -31.50 -37.22 -30.25
C ILE A 6 -31.31 -35.88 -29.53
N GLY A 7 -32.33 -35.49 -28.77
CA GLY A 7 -32.20 -34.44 -27.77
C GLY A 7 -31.48 -34.99 -26.55
N ILE A 8 -30.56 -34.20 -26.02
CA ILE A 8 -30.13 -34.30 -24.62
C ILE A 8 -30.16 -32.88 -24.07
N PHE A 9 -31.19 -32.60 -23.28
CA PHE A 9 -31.22 -31.50 -22.34
C PHE A 9 -30.11 -31.75 -21.30
N ILE A 10 -29.00 -31.01 -21.38
CA ILE A 10 -28.14 -30.85 -20.22
C ILE A 10 -28.41 -29.47 -19.65
N VAL A 11 -29.26 -29.46 -18.64
CA VAL A 11 -29.35 -28.39 -17.65
C VAL A 11 -28.02 -28.36 -16.92
N ILE A 12 -27.11 -27.45 -17.29
CA ILE A 12 -25.95 -27.12 -16.46
C ILE A 12 -26.25 -25.77 -15.83
N GLY A 13 -26.47 -25.84 -14.51
CA GLY A 13 -26.93 -24.74 -13.69
C GLY A 13 -26.03 -23.52 -13.76
N ALA A 14 -26.65 -22.37 -13.52
CA ALA A 14 -25.97 -21.13 -13.22
C ALA A 14 -25.01 -21.37 -12.04
N ILE A 15 -23.72 -21.46 -12.35
CA ILE A 15 -22.67 -21.40 -11.34
C ILE A 15 -22.64 -19.94 -10.90
N PHE A 16 -23.34 -19.66 -9.81
CA PHE A 16 -23.09 -18.46 -9.02
C PHE A 16 -21.65 -18.56 -8.53
N PHE A 17 -20.73 -17.86 -9.22
CA PHE A 17 -19.46 -17.52 -8.64
C PHE A 17 -19.74 -16.53 -7.52
N THR A 18 -20.02 -17.05 -6.34
CA THR A 18 -19.83 -16.30 -5.10
C THR A 18 -18.35 -15.93 -5.08
N ALA A 19 -18.04 -14.69 -5.49
CA ALA A 19 -16.70 -14.14 -5.38
C ALA A 19 -16.31 -14.20 -3.90
N CYS A 20 -15.52 -15.20 -3.55
CA CYS A 20 -14.91 -15.28 -2.23
C CYS A 20 -14.01 -14.04 -2.12
N ALA A 21 -14.30 -13.17 -1.16
CA ALA A 21 -13.46 -12.03 -0.85
C ALA A 21 -12.02 -12.53 -0.64
N THR A 22 -11.13 -12.20 -1.58
CA THR A 22 -9.72 -12.52 -1.50
C THR A 22 -9.15 -11.81 -0.29
N LYS A 23 -8.73 -12.59 0.71
CA LYS A 23 -8.06 -12.07 1.90
C LYS A 23 -6.82 -11.29 1.46
N ASN A 24 -6.75 -10.03 1.87
CA ASN A 24 -5.60 -9.16 1.71
C ASN A 24 -4.37 -9.82 2.32
N VAL A 25 -3.42 -10.24 1.48
CA VAL A 25 -2.11 -10.71 1.96
C VAL A 25 -1.10 -9.60 1.72
N SER A 26 -1.01 -8.68 2.68
CA SER A 26 -0.10 -7.53 2.66
C SER A 26 1.38 -7.91 2.76
N ASN A 27 1.72 -9.19 2.93
CA ASN A 27 3.07 -9.70 3.13
C ASN A 27 3.50 -10.79 2.11
N LEU A 28 2.84 -10.89 0.95
CA LEU A 28 3.32 -11.81 -0.09
C LEU A 28 4.58 -11.25 -0.74
N LYS A 29 5.63 -12.07 -0.68
CA LYS A 29 6.81 -11.88 -1.50
C LYS A 29 6.45 -12.11 -2.96
N ASP A 30 6.90 -11.22 -3.81
CA ASP A 30 6.86 -11.38 -5.24
C ASP A 30 7.66 -12.62 -5.63
N ILE A 31 7.05 -13.52 -6.39
CA ILE A 31 7.65 -14.83 -6.71
C ILE A 31 8.89 -14.66 -7.61
N THR A 32 8.94 -13.60 -8.42
CA THR A 32 10.04 -13.33 -9.34
C THR A 32 11.23 -12.66 -8.66
N THR A 33 11.00 -11.76 -7.71
CA THR A 33 12.09 -11.00 -7.07
C THR A 33 12.38 -11.41 -5.63
N GLY A 34 11.43 -12.05 -4.94
CA GLY A 34 11.50 -12.37 -3.53
C GLY A 34 11.19 -11.20 -2.58
N TYR A 35 10.84 -10.02 -3.11
CA TYR A 35 10.58 -8.82 -2.31
C TYR A 35 9.09 -8.70 -1.93
N TYR A 36 8.79 -8.15 -0.75
CA TYR A 36 7.41 -7.76 -0.41
C TYR A 36 7.12 -6.28 -0.74
N HIS A 37 5.84 -5.92 -0.83
CA HIS A 37 5.44 -4.54 -1.15
C HIS A 37 5.90 -3.56 -0.06
N GLY A 38 6.67 -2.55 -0.46
CA GLY A 38 7.27 -1.61 0.48
C GLY A 38 8.57 -2.11 1.10
N GLU A 39 9.09 -3.27 0.70
CA GLU A 39 10.42 -3.70 1.13
C GLU A 39 11.48 -2.70 0.66
N VAL A 40 12.29 -2.21 1.60
CA VAL A 40 13.38 -1.29 1.28
C VAL A 40 14.65 -2.07 0.96
N VAL A 41 15.08 -1.93 -0.28
CA VAL A 41 16.30 -2.52 -0.84
C VAL A 41 17.38 -1.44 -0.92
N VAL A 42 18.54 -1.72 -0.33
CA VAL A 42 19.70 -0.81 -0.36
C VAL A 42 20.78 -1.45 -1.22
N LYS A 43 21.16 -0.78 -2.32
CA LYS A 43 22.24 -1.21 -3.21
C LYS A 43 23.10 0.00 -3.54
N GLU A 44 24.42 -0.14 -3.42
CA GLU A 44 25.38 0.93 -3.73
C GLU A 44 25.05 2.25 -2.99
N ASN A 45 24.62 2.16 -1.72
CA ASN A 45 24.15 3.27 -0.89
C ASN A 45 22.90 4.02 -1.40
N ILE A 46 22.21 3.50 -2.41
CA ILE A 46 20.94 4.02 -2.90
C ILE A 46 19.81 3.17 -2.32
N GLN A 47 18.87 3.83 -1.65
CA GLN A 47 17.69 3.19 -1.06
C GLN A 47 16.51 3.26 -2.06
N ARG A 48 15.88 2.12 -2.30
CA ARG A 48 14.67 2.03 -3.12
C ARG A 48 13.65 1.11 -2.45
N ALA A 49 12.38 1.37 -2.67
CA ALA A 49 11.28 0.54 -2.18
C ALA A 49 10.69 -0.29 -3.31
N TRP A 50 10.40 -1.57 -3.04
CA TRP A 50 9.77 -2.45 -4.01
C TRP A 50 8.27 -2.19 -4.13
N ASP A 51 7.82 -1.90 -5.35
CA ASP A 51 6.42 -1.74 -5.67
C ASP A 51 5.85 -3.01 -6.31
N ASN A 52 4.98 -3.72 -5.59
CA ASN A 52 4.40 -4.98 -6.07
C ASN A 52 3.43 -4.82 -7.24
N GLN A 53 2.88 -3.62 -7.44
CA GLN A 53 1.86 -3.38 -8.47
C GLN A 53 2.53 -3.01 -9.81
N ASP A 54 3.53 -2.14 -9.78
CA ASP A 54 4.30 -1.73 -10.96
C ASP A 54 5.49 -2.67 -11.23
N LYS A 55 5.78 -3.62 -10.34
CA LYS A 55 6.89 -4.59 -10.46
C LYS A 55 8.26 -3.93 -10.65
N LYS A 56 8.53 -2.85 -9.91
CA LYS A 56 9.79 -2.10 -9.99
C LYS A 56 10.24 -1.57 -8.64
N LEU A 57 11.53 -1.27 -8.55
CA LEU A 57 12.12 -0.51 -7.46
C LEU A 57 11.92 0.99 -7.72
N LEU A 58 11.27 1.67 -6.79
CA LEU A 58 11.03 3.12 -6.82
C LEU A 58 11.93 3.82 -5.80
N SER A 59 12.22 5.11 -6.00
CA SER A 59 12.71 5.91 -4.86
C SER A 59 11.69 5.90 -3.72
N LEU A 60 12.13 6.16 -2.49
CA LEU A 60 11.22 6.13 -1.33
C LEU A 60 10.06 7.14 -1.48
N GLU A 61 10.36 8.34 -1.98
CA GLU A 61 9.34 9.35 -2.28
C GLU A 61 8.37 8.91 -3.38
N GLU A 62 8.87 8.41 -4.51
CA GLU A 62 8.00 7.94 -5.59
C GLU A 62 7.09 6.80 -5.14
N PHE A 63 7.61 5.89 -4.31
CA PHE A 63 6.84 4.82 -3.72
C PHE A 63 5.66 5.36 -2.92
N TRP A 64 5.91 6.33 -2.03
CA TRP A 64 4.85 6.94 -1.23
C TRP A 64 3.82 7.70 -2.05
N ARG A 65 4.26 8.50 -3.03
CA ARG A 65 3.34 9.23 -3.92
C ARG A 65 2.48 8.27 -4.72
N THR A 66 3.09 7.21 -5.22
CA THR A 66 2.42 6.14 -5.95
C THR A 66 1.41 5.41 -5.06
N TYR A 67 1.80 5.06 -3.84
CA TYR A 67 0.91 4.46 -2.86
C TYR A 67 -0.28 5.36 -2.55
N ALA A 68 -0.03 6.63 -2.19
CA ALA A 68 -1.09 7.57 -1.88
C ALA A 68 -2.08 7.73 -3.04
N LYS A 69 -1.58 7.89 -4.27
CA LYS A 69 -2.41 8.00 -5.48
C LYS A 69 -3.35 6.79 -5.66
N ARG A 70 -2.88 5.58 -5.34
CA ARG A 70 -3.68 4.35 -5.46
C ARG A 70 -4.70 4.18 -4.35
N ASN A 71 -4.51 4.82 -3.21
CA ASN A 71 -5.38 4.74 -2.04
C ASN A 71 -6.30 5.96 -1.90
N GLY A 72 -6.62 6.63 -3.02
CA GLY A 72 -7.54 7.77 -3.03
C GLY A 72 -6.88 9.14 -2.81
N GLY A 73 -5.55 9.20 -2.75
CA GLY A 73 -4.78 10.43 -2.60
C GLY A 73 -4.34 10.71 -1.16
N LEU A 74 -3.77 11.90 -0.94
CA LEU A 74 -3.43 12.38 0.40
C LEU A 74 -4.66 13.06 1.00
N THR A 75 -5.26 12.47 2.03
CA THR A 75 -6.41 13.08 2.75
C THR A 75 -6.06 14.47 3.26
N TRP A 76 -4.87 14.61 3.84
CA TRP A 76 -4.41 15.84 4.50
C TRP A 76 -3.37 16.61 3.68
N GLY A 77 -3.14 16.19 2.43
CA GLY A 77 -2.13 16.78 1.56
C GLY A 77 -0.70 16.57 2.05
N GLN A 78 0.18 17.46 1.61
CA GLN A 78 1.59 17.51 1.99
C GLN A 78 1.83 18.83 2.75
N SER A 79 2.40 18.78 3.96
CA SER A 79 2.59 19.98 4.79
C SER A 79 3.60 19.75 5.92
N LYS A 80 4.19 20.83 6.43
CA LYS A 80 4.93 20.86 7.71
C LYS A 80 4.00 20.88 8.93
N THR A 81 2.74 21.30 8.74
CA THR A 81 1.75 21.41 9.81
C THR A 81 0.91 20.15 9.86
N TYR A 82 0.92 19.49 11.02
CA TYR A 82 0.11 18.30 11.27
C TYR A 82 -1.40 18.60 11.24
N PRO A 83 -2.22 17.65 10.80
CA PRO A 83 -3.67 17.79 10.84
C PRO A 83 -4.20 17.89 12.29
N PRO A 84 -5.42 18.40 12.49
CA PRO A 84 -6.01 18.46 13.83
C PRO A 84 -6.19 17.05 14.41
N TYR A 85 -5.76 16.86 15.66
CA TYR A 85 -5.70 15.53 16.29
C TYR A 85 -7.04 14.78 16.28
N ASN A 86 -8.15 15.47 16.52
CA ASN A 86 -9.47 14.87 16.61
C ASN A 86 -10.14 14.63 15.26
N ASP A 87 -9.57 15.13 14.17
CA ASP A 87 -10.21 15.10 12.85
C ASP A 87 -9.64 13.99 11.94
N VAL A 88 -8.45 13.47 12.27
CA VAL A 88 -7.81 12.37 11.56
C VAL A 88 -8.58 11.08 11.77
N LYS A 89 -8.77 10.34 10.68
CA LYS A 89 -9.43 9.04 10.65
C LYS A 89 -8.43 7.94 10.35
N GLU A 90 -8.81 6.71 10.69
CA GLU A 90 -8.04 5.53 10.32
C GLU A 90 -7.86 5.47 8.79
N TYR A 91 -6.64 5.13 8.36
CA TYR A 91 -6.18 5.09 6.96
C TYR A 91 -6.08 6.44 6.25
N ASP A 92 -6.27 7.56 6.96
CA ASP A 92 -5.95 8.85 6.37
C ASP A 92 -4.46 8.93 6.02
N LEU A 93 -4.21 9.53 4.85
CA LEU A 93 -2.87 9.69 4.33
C LEU A 93 -2.42 11.16 4.45
N PHE A 94 -1.25 11.35 5.05
CA PHE A 94 -0.60 12.64 5.19
C PHE A 94 0.86 12.55 4.79
N MET A 95 1.33 13.48 3.96
CA MET A 95 2.75 13.57 3.62
C MET A 95 3.37 14.68 4.47
N VAL A 96 4.03 14.32 5.55
CA VAL A 96 4.69 15.30 6.41
C VAL A 96 6.00 15.76 5.80
N GLU A 97 6.25 17.07 5.89
CA GLU A 97 7.54 17.68 5.57
C GLU A 97 8.26 18.05 6.86
N VAL A 98 9.51 17.62 7.00
CA VAL A 98 10.43 18.05 8.04
C VAL A 98 11.75 18.45 7.39
N ASP A 99 12.67 19.03 8.15
CA ASP A 99 13.91 19.57 7.57
C ASP A 99 14.82 18.49 6.96
N SER A 100 14.69 17.24 7.41
CA SER A 100 15.42 16.09 6.85
C SER A 100 14.76 15.47 5.61
N GLY A 101 13.60 15.94 5.17
CA GLY A 101 12.89 15.46 3.98
C GLY A 101 11.39 15.27 4.18
N ILE A 102 10.79 14.36 3.41
CA ILE A 102 9.37 14.03 3.51
C ILE A 102 9.14 12.60 4.03
N CYS A 103 7.98 12.36 4.64
CA CYS A 103 7.55 11.04 5.06
C CYS A 103 6.04 10.87 4.85
N LEU A 104 5.63 9.71 4.35
CA LEU A 104 4.22 9.36 4.31
C LEU A 104 3.77 8.76 5.64
N MET A 105 2.71 9.31 6.18
CA MET A 105 2.00 8.81 7.35
C MET A 105 0.65 8.26 6.90
N GLU A 106 0.44 6.97 7.14
CA GLU A 106 -0.88 6.35 7.11
C GLU A 106 -1.31 6.12 8.55
N PHE A 107 -2.32 6.85 8.99
CA PHE A 107 -2.75 6.86 10.37
C PHE A 107 -3.49 5.56 10.71
N TYR A 108 -3.03 4.87 11.75
CA TYR A 108 -3.59 3.61 12.22
C TYR A 108 -4.00 3.81 13.68
N HIS A 109 -5.32 3.82 13.95
CA HIS A 109 -5.99 4.22 15.21
C HIS A 109 -6.24 5.73 15.40
N ASP A 110 -7.24 6.04 16.24
CA ASP A 110 -7.64 7.40 16.65
C ASP A 110 -6.56 8.16 17.44
N ARG A 111 -5.50 7.47 17.87
CA ARG A 111 -4.37 8.04 18.59
C ARG A 111 -3.18 8.00 17.65
N TRP A 112 -2.66 9.15 17.20
CA TRP A 112 -1.66 9.17 16.11
C TRP A 112 -0.39 10.00 16.37
N ARG A 113 0.04 10.19 17.63
CA ARG A 113 1.22 11.02 17.97
C ARG A 113 2.51 10.23 18.23
N ARG A 114 2.56 8.97 17.83
CA ARG A 114 3.72 8.11 18.06
C ARG A 114 3.99 7.28 16.81
N ALA A 115 5.25 6.89 16.65
CA ALA A 115 5.66 6.06 15.52
C ALA A 115 4.97 4.68 15.47
N ASN A 116 4.32 4.23 16.54
CA ASN A 116 3.55 2.97 16.57
C ASN A 116 2.13 3.12 16.02
N ASP A 117 1.65 4.36 15.92
CA ASP A 117 0.30 4.69 15.50
C ASP A 117 0.21 5.03 14.00
N VAL A 118 1.33 4.85 13.28
CA VAL A 118 1.46 5.08 11.85
C VAL A 118 1.95 3.79 11.22
N ARG A 119 1.40 3.44 10.06
CA ARG A 119 1.80 2.22 9.36
C ARG A 119 3.29 2.26 9.01
N ARG A 120 4.03 1.27 9.52
CA ARG A 120 5.43 1.01 9.17
C ARG A 120 5.48 0.00 8.03
N TRP A 121 5.81 0.48 6.85
CA TRP A 121 5.96 -0.34 5.65
C TRP A 121 7.10 -1.37 5.78
N ASP A 122 8.25 -0.88 6.20
CA ASP A 122 9.50 -1.61 6.42
C ASP A 122 10.26 -0.84 7.51
N ASP A 123 10.92 -1.54 8.42
CA ASP A 123 11.65 -0.89 9.52
C ASP A 123 12.74 0.07 9.01
N LYS A 124 13.29 -0.17 7.83
CA LYS A 124 14.28 0.70 7.19
C LYS A 124 13.71 2.05 6.76
N PHE A 125 12.39 2.18 6.53
CA PHE A 125 11.81 3.51 6.31
C PHE A 125 12.03 4.41 7.52
N ASN A 126 12.11 3.86 8.74
CA ASN A 126 12.44 4.66 9.94
C ASN A 126 13.92 5.06 10.03
N GLN A 127 14.76 4.64 9.09
CA GLN A 127 16.19 4.96 9.03
C GLN A 127 16.54 5.86 7.86
N TYR A 128 15.64 5.96 6.87
CA TYR A 128 15.87 6.64 5.61
C TYR A 128 14.78 7.69 5.35
N SER A 129 15.15 8.73 4.61
CA SER A 129 14.33 9.95 4.49
C SER A 129 14.03 10.57 5.86
N ALA A 130 12.96 11.35 5.93
CA ALA A 130 12.54 12.10 7.11
C ALA A 130 11.78 11.31 8.17
N CYS A 131 11.37 10.07 7.89
CA CYS A 131 10.45 9.33 8.77
C CYS A 131 10.98 9.12 10.20
N LYS A 132 12.30 9.13 10.38
CA LYS A 132 12.95 9.05 11.70
C LYS A 132 12.68 10.28 12.58
N ASP A 133 12.47 11.45 11.97
CA ASP A 133 12.40 12.74 12.66
C ASP A 133 10.97 13.27 12.83
N VAL A 134 9.97 12.55 12.32
CA VAL A 134 8.55 12.97 12.31
C VAL A 134 8.01 13.25 13.72
N PHE A 135 8.42 12.46 14.72
CA PHE A 135 7.92 12.56 16.10
C PHE A 135 9.00 13.03 17.09
N ASN A 136 10.08 13.64 16.61
CA ASN A 136 11.24 14.02 17.41
C ASN A 136 11.15 15.46 17.94
#